data_AF-A0A2D4VH63-F1
#
_entry.id   AF-A0A2D4VH63-F1
#
_cell.length_a   1.000
_cell.length_b   1.000
_cell.length_c   1.000
_cell.angle_alpha   90.00
_cell.angle_beta   90.00
_cell.angle_gamma   90.00
#
_symmetry.space_group_name_H-M   'P 1'
#
loop_
_entity.id
_entity.type
_entity.pdbx_description
1 polymer ?
#
loop_
_entity_poly.entity_id
_entity_poly.type
_entity_poly.pdbx_seq_one_letter_code
_entity_poly.pdbx_strand_id
1 'polypeptide(L)'
;MSGKPELSRPVGVSIGYARFLIIKTGSGNLENSAMSLAQQVEAYVAVFPDGGAVTANELLHLGERGAVEAALAELTEQEKAYHIEDGIYIRPGDGYTSRFPRPEHILAALTKYRGELFSPSAGSMGQGSNKSGSGDSMAGDRYLTSGQSRWLRVGHQRIELIHAEEAEIRALHSALEKLRPRVPDKAECIEGLRELEPELRRIGVQALWLFGSLVRGDATPDSDIDIAIDADKTRVTGWDYFAIWQETQRVIERYLQIDCDVVEIESARDIIKTHILKDGMRVF
;
A
#
# COMPACT_ATOMS: atom_id res chain seq x y z
N MET A 1 -33.74 4.13 1.44
CA MET A 1 -32.52 4.39 2.21
C MET A 1 -31.36 3.83 1.39
N SER A 2 -30.73 4.69 0.60
CA SER A 2 -29.70 4.34 -0.38
C SER A 2 -28.34 4.47 0.30
N GLY A 3 -27.76 3.34 0.72
CA GLY A 3 -26.37 3.28 1.14
C GLY A 3 -25.51 3.36 -0.10
N LYS A 4 -24.79 4.47 -0.30
CA LYS A 4 -23.70 4.54 -1.28
C LYS A 4 -22.67 3.49 -0.89
N PRO A 5 -22.08 2.74 -1.86
CA PRO A 5 -20.90 1.96 -1.56
C PRO A 5 -19.79 2.94 -1.21
N GLU A 6 -19.38 2.94 0.05
CA GLU A 6 -18.21 3.65 0.53
C GLU A 6 -17.02 2.93 -0.11
N LEU A 7 -16.38 3.58 -1.08
CA LEU A 7 -15.10 3.13 -1.65
C LEU A 7 -14.05 3.24 -0.54
N SER A 8 -13.93 2.18 0.26
CA SER A 8 -12.85 2.03 1.22
C SER A 8 -11.53 2.11 0.46
N ARG A 9 -10.76 3.17 0.71
CA ARG A 9 -9.40 3.31 0.17
C ARG A 9 -8.57 2.09 0.62
N PRO A 10 -7.80 1.45 -0.28
CA PRO A 10 -6.81 0.48 0.15
C PRO A 10 -5.79 1.22 1.00
N VAL A 11 -5.70 0.85 2.27
CA VAL A 11 -4.65 1.34 3.16
C VAL A 11 -3.32 0.85 2.58
N GLY A 12 -2.53 1.76 2.02
CA GLY A 12 -1.20 1.43 1.52
C GLY A 12 -0.28 1.16 2.70
N VAL A 13 0.40 0.02 2.70
CA VAL A 13 1.64 -0.09 3.49
C VAL A 13 2.74 0.51 2.62
N SER A 14 3.28 1.65 3.04
CA SER A 14 4.46 2.26 2.42
C SER A 14 5.65 1.29 2.40
N ILE A 15 6.41 1.36 1.31
CA ILE A 15 7.64 0.61 1.02
C ILE A 15 8.70 0.78 2.14
N GLY A 16 8.56 1.82 2.97
CA GLY A 16 9.45 2.10 4.11
C GLY A 16 9.48 1.01 5.18
N TYR A 17 8.35 0.34 5.46
CA TYR A 17 8.29 -0.63 6.56
C TYR A 17 9.06 -1.90 6.31
N ALA A 18 8.86 -2.51 5.17
CA ALA A 18 9.48 -3.81 4.99
C ALA A 18 10.96 -3.65 4.56
N ARG A 19 11.38 -2.43 4.19
CA ARG A 19 12.77 -1.94 4.24
C ARG A 19 13.33 -1.85 5.67
N PHE A 20 12.55 -1.41 6.66
CA PHE A 20 12.92 -1.39 8.09
C PHE A 20 13.13 -2.80 8.65
N LEU A 21 12.27 -3.77 8.31
CA LEU A 21 12.40 -5.17 8.74
C LEU A 21 13.76 -5.78 8.36
N ILE A 22 14.23 -5.52 7.13
CA ILE A 22 15.51 -6.05 6.62
C ILE A 22 16.71 -5.35 7.25
N ILE A 23 16.58 -4.06 7.59
CA ILE A 23 17.65 -3.31 8.25
C ILE A 23 17.79 -3.75 9.72
N LYS A 24 16.69 -4.08 10.41
CA LYS A 24 16.70 -4.63 11.78
C LYS A 24 17.23 -6.06 11.85
N THR A 25 17.00 -6.91 10.85
CA THR A 25 17.71 -8.20 10.75
C THR A 25 19.23 -8.03 10.51
N GLY A 26 19.67 -6.82 10.14
CA GLY A 26 21.08 -6.41 10.08
C GLY A 26 21.72 -5.97 11.40
N SER A 27 21.00 -5.88 12.52
CA SER A 27 21.55 -5.56 13.86
C SER A 27 21.25 -6.67 14.87
N GLY A 28 21.72 -7.87 14.54
CA GLY A 28 21.60 -9.08 15.36
C GLY A 28 22.17 -10.26 14.58
N ASN A 29 23.50 -10.37 14.57
CA ASN A 29 24.32 -11.17 13.67
C ASN A 29 24.22 -12.71 13.87
N LEU A 30 23.03 -13.25 14.14
CA LEU A 30 22.81 -14.69 14.40
C LEU A 30 21.56 -15.32 13.75
N GLU A 31 20.56 -14.55 13.27
CA GLU A 31 19.34 -15.14 12.65
C GLU A 31 19.27 -15.04 11.11
N ASN A 32 20.01 -14.10 10.48
CA ASN A 32 19.90 -13.84 9.04
C ASN A 32 20.65 -14.83 8.13
N SER A 33 21.53 -15.66 8.68
CA SER A 33 22.24 -16.69 7.89
C SER A 33 21.36 -17.91 7.55
N ALA A 34 20.11 -17.94 8.00
CA ALA A 34 19.21 -19.10 7.88
C ALA A 34 17.98 -18.89 6.97
N MET A 35 17.53 -17.66 6.71
CA MET A 35 16.33 -17.40 5.89
C MET A 35 16.65 -17.24 4.40
N SER A 36 15.94 -17.97 3.55
CA SER A 36 16.00 -17.81 2.09
C SER A 36 15.42 -16.46 1.65
N LEU A 37 15.78 -15.98 0.46
CA LEU A 37 15.21 -14.77 -0.11
C LEU A 37 13.68 -14.85 -0.23
N ALA A 38 13.13 -16.02 -0.57
CA ALA A 38 11.69 -16.24 -0.62
C ALA A 38 11.02 -16.04 0.75
N GLN A 39 11.64 -16.51 1.84
CA GLN A 39 11.14 -16.28 3.20
C GLN A 39 11.20 -14.81 3.59
N GLN A 40 12.23 -14.08 3.14
CA GLN A 40 12.33 -12.63 3.38
C GLN A 40 11.26 -11.86 2.60
N VAL A 41 11.00 -12.23 1.34
CA VAL A 41 9.92 -11.65 0.53
C VAL A 41 8.55 -11.99 1.10
N GLU A 42 8.34 -13.22 1.57
CA GLU A 42 7.09 -13.62 2.25
C GLU A 42 6.86 -12.79 3.50
N ALA A 43 7.87 -12.66 4.37
CA ALA A 43 7.77 -11.82 5.55
C ALA A 43 7.48 -10.36 5.19
N TYR A 44 8.07 -9.85 4.10
CA TYR A 44 7.82 -8.51 3.57
C TYR A 44 6.37 -8.34 3.10
N VAL A 45 5.81 -9.32 2.40
CA VAL A 45 4.43 -9.26 1.87
C VAL A 45 3.39 -9.52 2.96
N ALA A 46 3.70 -10.39 3.92
CA ALA A 46 2.82 -10.83 5.02
C ALA A 46 2.53 -9.75 6.07
N VAL A 47 2.98 -8.53 5.86
CA VAL A 47 2.65 -7.36 6.69
C VAL A 47 1.74 -6.37 5.98
N PHE A 48 1.51 -6.56 4.68
CA PHE A 48 0.60 -5.72 3.92
C PHE A 48 -0.84 -6.03 4.36
N PRO A 49 -1.76 -5.06 4.42
CA PRO A 49 -3.16 -5.35 4.71
C PRO A 49 -3.73 -6.29 3.65
N ASP A 50 -4.88 -6.87 3.94
CA ASP A 50 -5.63 -7.69 2.99
C ASP A 50 -5.73 -7.00 1.63
N GLY A 51 -5.24 -7.67 0.57
CA GLY A 51 -5.24 -7.10 -0.78
C GLY A 51 -4.16 -6.04 -1.04
N GLY A 52 -3.21 -5.84 -0.13
CA GLY A 52 -2.04 -5.00 -0.40
C GLY A 52 -1.20 -5.58 -1.53
N ALA A 53 -0.69 -4.71 -2.39
CA ALA A 53 0.04 -5.09 -3.60
C ALA A 53 1.45 -4.47 -3.63
N VAL A 54 2.36 -5.15 -4.32
CA VAL A 54 3.79 -4.80 -4.45
C VAL A 54 4.33 -5.18 -5.82
N THR A 55 5.39 -4.52 -6.25
CA THR A 55 6.18 -4.80 -7.45
C THR A 55 7.60 -5.22 -7.10
N ALA A 56 8.27 -5.94 -8.00
CA ALA A 56 9.67 -6.32 -7.79
C ALA A 56 10.60 -5.09 -7.59
N ASN A 57 10.29 -3.95 -8.22
CA ASN A 57 11.06 -2.71 -8.08
C ASN A 57 11.06 -2.19 -6.63
N GLU A 58 9.94 -2.33 -5.93
CA GLU A 58 9.82 -1.93 -4.52
C GLU A 58 10.63 -2.84 -3.60
N LEU A 59 10.96 -4.05 -4.06
CA LEU A 59 11.68 -5.08 -3.30
C LEU A 59 13.18 -5.18 -3.64
N LEU A 60 13.74 -4.34 -4.52
CA LEU A 60 15.16 -4.41 -4.93
C LEU A 60 16.17 -4.18 -3.79
N HIS A 61 15.68 -3.80 -2.61
CA HIS A 61 16.49 -3.67 -1.41
C HIS A 61 16.68 -5.02 -0.67
N LEU A 62 15.88 -6.05 -0.99
CA LEU A 62 16.03 -7.43 -0.52
C LEU A 62 17.07 -8.22 -1.32
N GLY A 63 17.25 -7.88 -2.59
CA GLY A 63 18.15 -8.59 -3.48
C GLY A 63 18.08 -8.06 -4.91
N GLU A 64 18.85 -8.69 -5.81
CA GLU A 64 18.79 -8.34 -7.22
C GLU A 64 17.43 -8.69 -7.84
N ARG A 65 17.03 -7.91 -8.86
CA ARG A 65 15.71 -7.99 -9.49
C ARG A 65 15.30 -9.41 -9.88
N GLY A 66 16.16 -10.17 -10.54
CA GLY A 66 15.85 -11.53 -10.98
C GLY A 66 15.64 -12.50 -9.81
N ALA A 67 16.37 -12.31 -8.69
CA ALA A 67 16.21 -13.13 -7.49
C ALA A 67 14.91 -12.79 -6.76
N VAL A 68 14.56 -11.50 -6.70
CA VAL A 68 13.29 -11.02 -6.15
C VAL A 68 12.10 -11.52 -6.97
N GLU A 69 12.17 -11.46 -8.30
CA GLU A 69 11.12 -11.97 -9.19
C GLU A 69 10.95 -13.49 -9.05
N ALA A 70 12.06 -14.23 -8.90
CA ALA A 70 12.01 -15.67 -8.62
C ALA A 70 11.34 -15.98 -7.27
N ALA A 71 11.67 -15.22 -6.22
CA ALA A 71 11.02 -15.34 -4.92
C ALA A 71 9.52 -15.04 -4.98
N LEU A 72 9.10 -13.98 -5.68
CA LEU A 72 7.68 -13.65 -5.87
C LEU A 72 6.93 -14.72 -6.69
N ALA A 73 7.60 -15.32 -7.68
CA ALA A 73 7.06 -16.45 -8.43
C ALA A 73 6.87 -17.68 -7.52
N GLU A 74 7.84 -17.99 -6.67
CA GLU A 74 7.73 -19.07 -5.68
C GLU A 74 6.55 -18.84 -4.71
N LEU A 75 6.37 -17.60 -4.22
CA LEU A 75 5.20 -17.26 -3.39
C LEU A 75 3.88 -17.43 -4.14
N THR A 76 3.88 -17.18 -5.45
CA THR A 76 2.70 -17.37 -6.31
C THR A 76 2.35 -18.85 -6.47
N GLU A 77 3.35 -19.71 -6.62
CA GLU A 77 3.17 -21.16 -6.64
C GLU A 77 2.62 -21.70 -5.30
N GLN A 78 3.01 -21.06 -4.19
CA GLN A 78 2.57 -21.42 -2.84
C GLN A 78 1.24 -20.77 -2.41
N GLU A 79 0.57 -20.02 -3.31
CA GLU A 79 -0.67 -19.26 -3.01
C GLU A 79 -0.54 -18.24 -1.87
N LYS A 80 0.70 -17.80 -1.58
CA LYS A 80 1.02 -16.78 -0.56
C LYS A 80 0.97 -15.36 -1.12
N ALA A 81 1.08 -15.24 -2.44
CA ALA A 81 0.83 -14.03 -3.21
C ALA A 81 0.20 -14.43 -4.54
N TYR A 82 -0.36 -13.49 -5.28
CA TYR A 82 -0.83 -13.72 -6.64
C TYR A 82 -0.27 -12.67 -7.58
N HIS A 83 0.25 -13.12 -8.71
CA HIS A 83 0.57 -12.22 -9.82
C HIS A 83 -0.73 -11.71 -10.47
N ILE A 84 -0.76 -10.40 -10.76
CA ILE A 84 -1.87 -9.74 -11.49
C ILE A 84 -1.44 -9.55 -12.95
N GLU A 85 -0.71 -8.47 -13.23
CA GLU A 85 -0.17 -8.05 -14.54
C GLU A 85 1.08 -7.18 -14.29
N ASP A 86 1.94 -7.01 -15.30
CA ASP A 86 3.07 -6.07 -15.30
C ASP A 86 3.99 -6.13 -14.06
N GLY A 87 4.13 -7.33 -13.48
CA GLY A 87 4.98 -7.55 -12.30
C GLY A 87 4.38 -7.04 -10.98
N ILE A 88 3.07 -6.79 -10.96
CA ILE A 88 2.30 -6.48 -9.75
C ILE A 88 1.89 -7.80 -9.10
N TYR A 89 2.19 -7.93 -7.81
CA TYR A 89 1.83 -9.05 -6.97
C TYR A 89 0.93 -8.56 -5.84
N ILE A 90 -0.09 -9.35 -5.48
CA ILE A 90 -1.06 -8.99 -4.45
C ILE A 90 -1.09 -10.05 -3.36
N ARG A 91 -1.14 -9.58 -2.10
CA ARG A 91 -1.34 -10.43 -0.94
C ARG A 91 -2.81 -10.88 -0.87
N PRO A 92 -3.11 -12.19 -0.71
CA PRO A 92 -4.45 -12.64 -0.36
C PRO A 92 -4.85 -12.12 1.03
N GLY A 93 -6.14 -12.08 1.35
CA GLY A 93 -6.60 -11.59 2.65
C GLY A 93 -6.59 -12.66 3.75
N ASP A 94 -6.56 -12.24 5.01
CA ASP A 94 -6.54 -13.13 6.17
C ASP A 94 -7.95 -13.61 6.52
N GLY A 95 -8.36 -14.78 6.01
CA GLY A 95 -9.68 -15.34 6.31
C GLY A 95 -10.00 -16.68 5.65
N TYR A 96 -10.93 -17.44 6.23
CA TYR A 96 -11.34 -18.78 5.77
C TYR A 96 -11.92 -18.79 4.34
N THR A 97 -12.53 -17.68 3.92
CA THR A 97 -13.04 -17.42 2.56
C THR A 97 -12.08 -16.60 1.69
N SER A 98 -10.91 -16.22 2.24
CA SER A 98 -10.06 -15.12 1.78
C SER A 98 -8.72 -15.57 1.17
N ARG A 99 -8.61 -16.86 0.80
CA ARG A 99 -7.41 -17.39 0.11
C ARG A 99 -7.14 -16.71 -1.24
N PHE A 100 -8.10 -15.97 -1.79
CA PHE A 100 -7.95 -15.20 -3.02
C PHE A 100 -8.13 -13.70 -2.76
N PRO A 101 -7.36 -12.84 -3.46
CA PRO A 101 -7.61 -11.41 -3.45
C PRO A 101 -8.99 -11.12 -4.04
N ARG A 102 -9.70 -10.15 -3.44
CA ARG A 102 -11.00 -9.72 -3.95
C ARG A 102 -10.80 -8.88 -5.22
N PRO A 103 -11.76 -8.88 -6.17
CA PRO A 103 -11.67 -8.06 -7.38
C PRO A 103 -11.37 -6.60 -7.08
N GLU A 104 -11.98 -6.03 -6.03
CA GLU A 104 -11.80 -4.61 -5.68
C GLU A 104 -10.34 -4.29 -5.32
N HIS A 105 -9.64 -5.22 -4.64
CA HIS A 105 -8.23 -5.04 -4.30
C HIS A 105 -7.32 -5.18 -5.54
N ILE A 106 -7.66 -6.09 -6.45
CA ILE A 106 -6.93 -6.26 -7.72
C ILE A 106 -7.04 -5.00 -8.58
N LEU A 107 -8.25 -4.47 -8.74
CA LEU A 107 -8.50 -3.25 -9.53
C LEU A 107 -7.85 -2.03 -8.89
N ALA A 108 -7.86 -1.93 -7.55
CA ALA A 108 -7.16 -0.87 -6.84
C ALA A 108 -5.64 -0.93 -7.04
N ALA A 109 -5.05 -2.13 -7.07
CA ALA A 109 -3.62 -2.30 -7.37
C ALA A 109 -3.30 -1.85 -8.80
N LEU A 110 -4.13 -2.21 -9.79
CA LEU A 110 -3.95 -1.74 -11.18
C LEU A 110 -4.12 -0.22 -11.31
N THR A 111 -5.03 0.37 -10.53
CA THR A 111 -5.18 1.84 -10.46
C THR A 111 -3.91 2.48 -9.92
N LYS A 112 -3.39 1.98 -8.79
CA LYS A 112 -2.17 2.50 -8.14
C LYS A 112 -0.94 2.41 -9.04
N TYR A 113 -0.71 1.24 -9.64
CA TYR A 113 0.56 0.95 -10.33
C TYR A 113 0.53 1.26 -11.83
N ARG A 114 -0.65 1.33 -12.46
CA ARG A 114 -0.79 1.60 -13.91
C ARG A 114 -1.60 2.85 -14.25
N GLY A 115 -2.25 3.48 -13.27
CA GLY A 115 -3.17 4.60 -13.52
C GLY A 115 -4.43 4.19 -14.28
N GLU A 116 -4.74 2.90 -14.36
CA GLU A 116 -5.92 2.37 -15.05
C GLU A 116 -7.16 2.54 -14.17
N LEU A 117 -8.25 3.07 -14.72
CA LEU A 117 -9.47 3.36 -13.96
C LEU A 117 -10.54 2.33 -14.25
N PHE A 118 -11.33 1.99 -13.23
CA PHE A 118 -12.33 0.93 -13.32
C PHE A 118 -13.70 1.39 -12.81
N SER A 119 -14.76 0.85 -13.41
CA SER A 119 -16.14 1.03 -12.98
C SER A 119 -16.88 -0.31 -13.01
N PRO A 120 -17.79 -0.60 -12.07
CA PRO A 120 -18.64 -1.79 -12.13
C PRO A 120 -19.53 -1.78 -13.40
N SER A 121 -19.60 -2.88 -14.15
CA SER A 121 -20.49 -3.02 -15.31
C SER A 121 -21.93 -3.31 -14.88
N ALA A 122 -22.95 -2.98 -15.70
CA ALA A 122 -24.30 -3.51 -15.48
C ALA A 122 -24.26 -5.04 -15.42
N GLY A 123 -24.65 -5.62 -14.28
CA GLY A 123 -24.51 -7.06 -13.99
C GLY A 123 -23.34 -7.44 -13.07
N SER A 124 -22.44 -6.51 -12.71
CA SER A 124 -21.50 -6.69 -11.61
C SER A 124 -22.26 -6.55 -10.29
N MET A 125 -23.00 -7.60 -9.95
CA MET A 125 -23.60 -7.68 -8.64
C MET A 125 -22.45 -8.01 -7.69
N GLY A 126 -22.01 -7.02 -6.91
CA GLY A 126 -21.10 -7.17 -5.77
C GLY A 126 -21.70 -8.12 -4.73
N GLN A 127 -21.79 -9.39 -5.09
CA GLN A 127 -22.06 -10.47 -4.17
C GLN A 127 -20.70 -10.99 -3.78
N GLY A 128 -20.19 -10.41 -2.68
CA GLY A 128 -19.38 -11.20 -1.77
C GLY A 128 -20.03 -12.58 -1.66
N SER A 129 -19.24 -13.60 -1.95
CA SER A 129 -19.56 -15.02 -1.95
C SER A 129 -20.46 -15.40 -0.77
N ASN A 130 -21.77 -15.31 -0.99
CA ASN A 130 -22.84 -15.96 -0.22
C ASN A 130 -24.16 -15.85 -1.00
N LYS A 131 -24.24 -16.55 -2.13
CA LYS A 131 -25.49 -17.17 -2.56
C LYS A 131 -25.24 -18.62 -2.92
N SER A 132 -25.59 -19.50 -1.99
CA SER A 132 -26.05 -20.84 -2.31
C SER A 132 -27.28 -20.73 -3.21
N GLY A 133 -27.23 -21.37 -4.38
CA GLY A 133 -28.35 -21.39 -5.32
C GLY A 133 -27.91 -21.86 -6.71
N SER A 134 -28.18 -23.13 -6.97
CA SER A 134 -28.02 -23.86 -8.24
C SER A 134 -28.26 -23.05 -9.52
N GLY A 135 -27.38 -23.21 -10.50
CA GLY A 135 -27.65 -22.84 -11.90
C GLY A 135 -26.46 -22.21 -12.62
N ASP A 136 -25.67 -23.05 -13.28
CA ASP A 136 -24.79 -22.76 -14.43
C ASP A 136 -24.56 -21.27 -14.79
N SER A 137 -23.62 -20.61 -14.12
CA SER A 137 -23.16 -19.28 -14.52
C SER A 137 -21.63 -19.21 -14.45
N MET A 138 -21.01 -19.58 -15.57
CA MET A 138 -19.62 -19.30 -15.95
C MET A 138 -19.36 -17.79 -16.18
N ALA A 139 -20.12 -16.89 -15.56
CA ALA A 139 -19.97 -15.44 -15.73
C ALA A 139 -18.93 -14.93 -14.71
N GLY A 140 -17.72 -14.61 -15.17
CA GLY A 140 -16.73 -13.90 -14.36
C GLY A 140 -17.21 -12.49 -13.99
N ASP A 141 -16.58 -11.90 -12.98
CA ASP A 141 -16.88 -10.51 -12.60
C ASP A 141 -16.48 -9.58 -13.77
N ARG A 142 -17.38 -8.66 -14.15
CA ARG A 142 -17.16 -7.75 -15.29
C ARG A 142 -17.00 -6.32 -14.83
N TYR A 143 -15.97 -5.65 -15.33
CA TYR A 143 -15.69 -4.25 -15.05
C TYR A 143 -15.39 -3.48 -16.32
N LEU A 144 -15.81 -2.23 -16.35
CA LEU A 144 -15.40 -1.28 -17.36
C LEU A 144 -14.01 -0.74 -16.99
N THR A 145 -13.15 -0.52 -17.98
CA THR A 145 -11.78 -0.01 -17.80
C THR A 145 -11.45 1.15 -18.73
N SER A 146 -10.62 2.10 -18.29
CA SER A 146 -9.99 3.08 -19.19
C SER A 146 -8.89 2.47 -20.08
N GLY A 147 -8.40 1.28 -19.74
CA GLY A 147 -7.41 0.52 -20.50
C GLY A 147 -8.03 -0.38 -21.58
N GLN A 148 -7.25 -1.31 -22.11
CA GLN A 148 -7.71 -2.24 -23.16
C GLN A 148 -8.63 -3.33 -22.61
N SER A 149 -9.63 -3.73 -23.41
CA SER A 149 -10.47 -4.90 -23.14
C SER A 149 -9.63 -6.17 -23.06
N ARG A 150 -9.72 -6.92 -21.96
CA ARG A 150 -8.97 -8.15 -21.74
C ARG A 150 -9.53 -8.99 -20.60
N TRP A 151 -9.14 -10.26 -20.57
CA TRP A 151 -9.36 -11.12 -19.42
C TRP A 151 -8.19 -11.03 -18.45
N LEU A 152 -8.49 -10.69 -17.20
CA LEU A 152 -7.52 -10.72 -16.11
C LEU A 152 -7.68 -12.03 -15.34
N ARG A 153 -6.56 -12.72 -15.10
CA ARG A 153 -6.54 -13.99 -14.34
C ARG A 153 -5.65 -13.85 -13.12
N VAL A 154 -6.26 -13.94 -11.94
CA VAL A 154 -5.55 -13.89 -10.66
C VAL A 154 -5.87 -15.17 -9.91
N GLY A 155 -4.89 -16.08 -9.84
CA GLY A 155 -5.12 -17.46 -9.39
C GLY A 155 -6.15 -18.17 -10.27
N HIS A 156 -7.27 -18.56 -9.66
CA HIS A 156 -8.42 -19.17 -10.33
C HIS A 156 -9.54 -18.17 -10.68
N GLN A 157 -9.45 -16.92 -10.22
CA GLN A 157 -10.43 -15.90 -10.52
C GLN A 157 -10.23 -15.38 -11.95
N ARG A 158 -11.35 -15.15 -12.66
CA ARG A 158 -11.39 -14.54 -13.98
C ARG A 158 -12.24 -13.28 -13.90
N ILE A 159 -11.64 -12.17 -14.29
CA ILE A 159 -12.29 -10.87 -14.35
C ILE A 159 -12.27 -10.42 -15.82
N GLU A 160 -13.42 -10.06 -16.36
CA GLU A 160 -13.53 -9.49 -17.69
C GLU A 160 -13.42 -7.97 -17.59
N LEU A 161 -12.39 -7.40 -18.22
CA LEU A 161 -12.23 -5.97 -18.37
C LEU A 161 -12.71 -5.57 -19.77
N ILE A 162 -13.67 -4.65 -19.83
CA ILE A 162 -14.24 -4.15 -21.07
C ILE A 162 -13.87 -2.67 -21.18
N HIS A 163 -13.25 -2.27 -22.28
CA HIS A 163 -12.92 -0.87 -22.51
C HIS A 163 -14.19 -0.02 -22.43
N ALA A 164 -14.16 0.98 -21.56
CA ALA A 164 -15.24 1.91 -21.35
C ALA A 164 -15.34 2.89 -22.53
N GLU A 165 -16.56 3.36 -22.82
CA GLU A 165 -16.76 4.40 -23.80
C GLU A 165 -16.06 5.70 -23.36
N GLU A 166 -15.60 6.51 -24.31
CA GLU A 166 -14.79 7.71 -24.05
C GLU A 166 -15.45 8.69 -23.05
N ALA A 167 -16.78 8.79 -23.08
CA ALA A 167 -17.55 9.63 -22.16
C ALA A 167 -17.49 9.14 -20.71
N GLU A 168 -17.46 7.83 -20.49
CA GLU A 168 -17.37 7.22 -19.18
C GLU A 168 -15.94 7.32 -18.62
N ILE A 169 -14.93 7.12 -19.47
CA ILE A 169 -13.52 7.36 -19.09
C ILE A 169 -13.33 8.80 -18.60
N ARG A 170 -13.86 9.78 -19.34
CA ARG A 170 -13.84 11.19 -18.90
C ARG A 170 -14.56 11.41 -17.58
N ALA A 171 -15.68 10.74 -17.35
CA ALA A 171 -16.41 10.82 -16.09
C ALA A 171 -15.60 10.23 -14.92
N LEU A 172 -14.92 9.10 -15.13
CA LEU A 172 -14.03 8.48 -14.13
C LEU A 172 -12.85 9.38 -13.79
N HIS A 173 -12.16 9.95 -14.80
CA HIS A 173 -11.10 10.93 -14.55
C HIS A 173 -11.61 12.15 -13.79
N SER A 174 -12.77 12.69 -14.15
CA SER A 174 -13.37 13.83 -13.44
C SER A 174 -13.78 13.48 -12.00
N ALA A 175 -14.28 12.27 -11.77
CA ALA A 175 -14.62 11.78 -10.44
C ALA A 175 -13.37 11.61 -9.57
N LEU A 176 -12.29 11.02 -10.12
CA LEU A 176 -11.01 10.87 -9.45
C LEU A 176 -10.44 12.24 -9.08
N GLU A 177 -10.42 13.20 -10.01
CA GLU A 177 -9.93 14.56 -9.78
C GLU A 177 -10.66 15.25 -8.62
N LYS A 178 -11.98 15.07 -8.51
CA LYS A 178 -12.77 15.61 -7.39
C LYS A 178 -12.51 14.92 -6.05
N LEU A 179 -12.01 13.68 -6.08
CA LEU A 179 -11.65 12.90 -4.90
C LEU A 179 -10.17 13.07 -4.50
N ARG A 180 -9.36 13.74 -5.32
CA ARG A 180 -7.95 13.99 -5.01
C ARG A 180 -7.85 14.79 -3.72
N PRO A 181 -7.12 14.30 -2.72
CA PRO A 181 -6.80 15.07 -1.53
C PRO A 181 -6.17 16.39 -1.93
N ARG A 182 -6.58 17.46 -1.26
CA ARG A 182 -5.82 18.70 -1.35
C ARG A 182 -4.53 18.49 -0.56
N VAL A 183 -3.39 18.69 -1.22
CA VAL A 183 -2.10 18.74 -0.51
C VAL A 183 -2.10 19.94 0.44
N PRO A 184 -1.93 19.72 1.76
CA PRO A 184 -1.89 20.81 2.73
C PRO A 184 -0.64 21.66 2.50
N ASP A 185 -0.70 22.94 2.86
CA ASP A 185 0.52 23.71 2.92
C ASP A 185 1.39 23.26 4.10
N LYS A 186 2.65 23.70 4.10
CA LYS A 186 3.61 23.32 5.14
C LYS A 186 3.17 23.70 6.55
N ALA A 187 2.53 24.86 6.74
CA ALA A 187 2.11 25.31 8.06
C ALA A 187 0.94 24.47 8.56
N GLU A 188 -0.05 24.23 7.71
CA GLU A 188 -1.20 23.37 8.00
C GLU A 188 -0.77 21.94 8.35
N CYS A 189 0.16 21.37 7.59
CA CYS A 189 0.70 20.04 7.87
C CYS A 189 1.38 19.99 9.25
N ILE A 190 2.23 20.98 9.58
CA ILE A 190 2.90 21.04 10.89
C ILE A 190 1.89 21.17 12.03
N GLU A 191 0.85 22.00 11.86
CA GLU A 191 -0.20 22.17 12.87
C GLU A 191 -0.95 20.84 13.11
N GLY A 192 -1.39 20.17 12.05
CA GLY A 192 -2.06 18.88 12.19
C GLY A 192 -1.17 17.79 12.82
N LEU A 193 0.13 17.76 12.50
CA LEU A 193 1.08 16.83 13.13
C LEU A 193 1.30 17.13 14.61
N ARG A 194 1.24 18.40 15.04
CA ARG A 194 1.29 18.78 16.47
C ARG A 194 0.04 18.37 17.21
N GLU A 195 -1.13 18.50 16.60
CA GLU A 195 -2.39 18.06 17.21
C GLU A 195 -2.41 16.54 17.46
N LEU A 196 -1.76 15.78 16.57
CA LEU A 196 -1.59 14.33 16.72
C LEU A 196 -0.51 13.92 17.73
N GLU A 197 0.34 14.83 18.21
CA GLU A 197 1.46 14.49 19.09
C GLU A 197 1.07 13.57 20.27
N PRO A 198 0.01 13.82 21.05
CA PRO A 198 -0.35 12.97 22.18
C PRO A 198 -0.68 11.52 21.77
N GLU A 199 -1.36 11.35 20.64
CA GLU A 199 -1.67 10.03 20.09
C GLU A 199 -0.43 9.33 19.54
N LEU A 200 0.41 10.05 18.79
CA LEU A 200 1.67 9.52 18.25
C LEU A 200 2.64 9.10 19.35
N ARG A 201 2.75 9.88 20.44
CA ARG A 201 3.53 9.49 21.62
C ARG A 201 3.01 8.22 22.29
N ARG A 202 1.68 8.06 22.38
CA ARG A 202 1.05 6.84 22.92
C ARG A 202 1.35 5.62 22.05
N ILE A 203 1.33 5.79 20.72
CA ILE A 203 1.72 4.76 19.75
C ILE A 203 3.19 4.37 19.94
N GLY A 204 4.05 5.34 20.24
CA GLY A 204 5.47 5.12 20.56
C GLY A 204 6.44 5.97 19.76
N VAL A 205 5.97 7.06 19.15
CA VAL A 205 6.81 8.04 18.48
C VAL A 205 7.40 8.99 19.51
N GLN A 206 8.73 9.00 19.66
CA GLN A 206 9.46 9.90 20.56
C GLN A 206 9.68 11.28 19.95
N ALA A 207 9.98 11.34 18.66
CA ALA A 207 10.17 12.56 17.89
C ALA A 207 9.69 12.38 16.45
N LEU A 208 9.29 13.49 15.82
CA LEU A 208 8.77 13.49 14.46
C LEU A 208 9.31 14.69 13.69
N TRP A 209 9.69 14.47 12.43
CA TRP A 209 10.10 15.49 11.48
C TRP A 209 9.24 15.41 10.23
N LEU A 210 8.80 16.58 9.74
CA LEU A 210 8.32 16.73 8.38
C LEU A 210 9.53 16.99 7.48
N PHE A 211 9.65 16.30 6.35
CA PHE A 211 10.71 16.57 5.37
C PHE A 211 10.16 16.54 3.95
N GLY A 212 11.04 16.45 2.96
CA GLY A 212 10.61 16.19 1.59
C GLY A 212 9.98 17.40 0.90
N SER A 213 9.04 17.11 -0.01
CA SER A 213 8.61 18.09 -1.01
C SER A 213 7.86 19.30 -0.43
N LEU A 214 7.04 19.08 0.60
CA LEU A 214 6.36 20.15 1.34
C LEU A 214 7.35 21.12 1.99
N VAL A 215 8.47 20.59 2.51
CA VAL A 215 9.45 21.43 3.22
C VAL A 215 10.29 22.25 2.24
N ARG A 216 10.70 21.63 1.13
CA ARG A 216 11.46 22.28 0.05
C ARG A 216 10.62 23.27 -0.77
N GLY A 217 9.29 23.16 -0.73
CA GLY A 217 8.38 24.02 -1.48
C GLY A 217 8.21 23.60 -2.94
N ASP A 218 8.51 22.35 -3.28
CA ASP A 218 8.36 21.75 -4.61
C ASP A 218 7.21 20.71 -4.65
N ALA A 219 6.33 20.69 -3.64
CA ALA A 219 5.15 19.84 -3.60
C ALA A 219 4.19 20.13 -4.76
N THR A 220 3.66 19.06 -5.35
CA THR A 220 2.69 19.05 -6.46
C THR A 220 1.33 18.53 -5.98
N PRO A 221 0.25 18.63 -6.78
CA PRO A 221 -1.04 18.01 -6.43
C PRO A 221 -1.02 16.48 -6.29
N ASP A 222 0.04 15.81 -6.73
CA ASP A 222 0.27 14.37 -6.60
C ASP A 222 1.25 14.02 -5.47
N SER A 223 1.74 15.02 -4.73
CA SER A 223 2.72 14.79 -3.67
C SER A 223 2.06 14.21 -2.43
N ASP A 224 2.72 13.22 -1.85
CA ASP A 224 2.50 12.69 -0.51
C ASP A 224 3.22 13.56 0.55
N ILE A 225 3.01 13.20 1.82
CA ILE A 225 3.71 13.81 2.95
C ILE A 225 4.85 12.90 3.42
N ASP A 226 6.09 13.38 3.34
CA ASP A 226 7.28 12.70 3.83
C ASP A 226 7.50 12.94 5.34
N ILE A 227 7.50 11.89 6.16
CA ILE A 227 7.56 11.98 7.63
C ILE A 227 8.65 11.09 8.17
N ALA A 228 9.57 11.65 8.97
CA ALA A 228 10.56 10.87 9.69
C ALA A 228 10.15 10.76 11.16
N ILE A 229 10.29 9.57 11.74
CA ILE A 229 10.03 9.32 13.16
C ILE A 229 11.24 8.73 13.86
N ASP A 230 11.36 9.07 15.15
CA ASP A 230 12.17 8.31 16.09
C ASP A 230 11.21 7.48 16.96
N ALA A 231 11.28 6.16 16.83
CA ALA A 231 10.39 5.23 17.50
C ALA A 231 10.99 4.72 18.82
N ASP A 232 10.16 4.59 19.85
CA ASP A 232 10.59 4.10 21.16
C ASP A 232 10.94 2.61 21.13
N LYS A 233 12.24 2.36 20.99
CA LYS A 233 12.83 1.03 20.95
C LYS A 233 12.80 0.26 22.24
N THR A 234 12.41 0.88 23.34
CA THR A 234 12.31 0.20 24.63
C THR A 234 10.92 -0.38 24.88
N ARG A 235 9.89 0.10 24.18
CA ARG A 235 8.49 -0.30 24.40
C ARG A 235 8.06 -1.54 23.61
N VAL A 236 8.87 -1.96 22.65
CA VAL A 236 8.54 -2.99 21.67
C VAL A 236 9.78 -3.83 21.35
N THR A 237 9.60 -5.14 21.14
CA THR A 237 10.68 -6.07 20.77
C THR A 237 10.47 -6.62 19.37
N GLY A 238 11.54 -6.72 18.58
CA GLY A 238 11.51 -7.41 17.28
C GLY A 238 10.47 -6.84 16.30
N TRP A 239 9.45 -7.62 15.96
CA TRP A 239 8.45 -7.30 14.93
C TRP A 239 7.45 -6.19 15.33
N ASP A 240 7.34 -5.87 16.62
CA ASP A 240 6.37 -4.90 17.18
C ASP A 240 6.64 -3.44 16.80
N TYR A 241 7.84 -3.10 16.31
CA TYR A 241 8.14 -1.77 15.74
C TYR A 241 7.24 -1.41 14.56
N PHE A 242 6.76 -2.43 13.84
CA PHE A 242 5.82 -2.24 12.76
C PHE A 242 4.56 -1.54 13.21
N ALA A 243 4.04 -1.98 14.35
CA ALA A 243 2.78 -1.49 14.86
C ALA A 243 2.90 0.01 15.11
N ILE A 244 4.06 0.48 15.59
CA ILE A 244 4.33 1.92 15.76
C ILE A 244 4.27 2.63 14.41
N TRP A 245 5.04 2.17 13.44
CA TRP A 245 5.14 2.81 12.12
C TRP A 245 3.80 2.79 11.36
N GLN A 246 3.13 1.64 11.31
CA GLN A 246 1.88 1.44 10.58
C GLN A 246 0.77 2.24 11.22
N GLU A 247 0.66 2.20 12.54
CA GLU A 247 -0.34 2.97 13.27
C GLU A 247 -0.06 4.47 13.15
N THR A 248 1.22 4.89 13.14
CA THR A 248 1.62 6.28 12.88
C THR A 248 1.14 6.72 11.50
N GLN A 249 1.49 6.00 10.43
CA GLN A 249 1.04 6.30 9.07
C GLN A 249 -0.49 6.34 9.01
N ARG A 250 -1.16 5.29 9.51
CA ARG A 250 -2.62 5.18 9.49
C ARG A 250 -3.33 6.31 10.24
N VAL A 251 -2.78 6.78 11.35
CA VAL A 251 -3.35 7.90 12.12
C VAL A 251 -3.14 9.21 11.38
N ILE A 252 -1.96 9.44 10.83
CA ILE A 252 -1.64 10.66 10.09
C ILE A 252 -2.48 10.75 8.81
N GLU A 253 -2.52 9.70 7.99
CA GLU A 253 -3.33 9.68 6.76
C GLU A 253 -4.81 9.87 7.05
N ARG A 254 -5.32 9.26 8.14
CA ARG A 254 -6.71 9.47 8.57
C ARG A 254 -6.96 10.90 9.02
N TYR A 255 -6.01 11.55 9.67
CA TYR A 255 -6.21 12.91 10.17
C TYR A 255 -6.07 13.95 9.05
N LEU A 256 -4.99 13.87 8.28
CA LEU A 256 -4.65 14.82 7.23
C LEU A 256 -5.35 14.51 5.90
N GLN A 257 -6.01 13.35 5.78
CA GLN A 257 -6.76 12.91 4.58
C GLN A 257 -5.90 12.81 3.31
N ILE A 258 -4.59 12.63 3.46
CA ILE A 258 -3.58 12.55 2.41
C ILE A 258 -2.58 11.45 2.75
N ASP A 259 -2.08 10.77 1.72
CA ASP A 259 -1.09 9.71 1.85
C ASP A 259 0.21 10.26 2.46
N CYS A 260 0.86 9.45 3.29
CA CYS A 260 2.14 9.82 3.87
C CYS A 260 3.15 8.67 3.86
N ASP A 261 4.39 9.03 3.55
CA ASP A 261 5.54 8.14 3.57
C ASP A 261 6.28 8.32 4.89
N VAL A 262 6.04 7.40 5.83
CA VAL A 262 6.71 7.40 7.13
C VAL A 262 8.04 6.64 7.00
N VAL A 263 9.12 7.18 7.56
CA VAL A 263 10.42 6.53 7.67
C VAL A 263 10.92 6.60 9.11
N GLU A 264 11.56 5.55 9.59
CA GLU A 264 12.25 5.61 10.88
C GLU A 264 13.67 6.15 10.66
N ILE A 265 14.06 7.18 11.42
CA ILE A 265 15.25 7.99 11.15
C ILE A 265 16.57 7.23 11.33
N GLU A 266 16.68 6.36 12.33
CA GLU A 266 17.91 5.61 12.65
C GLU A 266 18.21 4.51 11.64
N SER A 267 17.17 3.94 11.05
CA SER A 267 17.22 2.86 10.06
C SER A 267 17.18 3.38 8.62
N ALA A 268 16.86 4.66 8.41
CA ALA A 268 16.88 5.27 7.09
C ALA A 268 18.29 5.18 6.45
N ARG A 269 18.34 5.03 5.12
CA ARG A 269 19.61 5.07 4.38
C ARG A 269 20.26 6.44 4.53
N ASP A 270 21.60 6.49 4.47
CA ASP A 270 22.38 7.73 4.63
C ASP A 270 21.92 8.85 3.70
N ILE A 271 21.49 8.52 2.48
CA ILE A 271 20.96 9.52 1.55
C ILE A 271 19.68 10.17 2.06
N ILE A 272 18.78 9.39 2.67
CA ILE A 272 17.52 9.88 3.25
C ILE A 272 17.82 10.64 4.55
N LYS A 273 18.69 10.09 5.41
CA LYS A 273 19.17 10.78 6.63
C LYS A 273 19.76 12.14 6.30
N THR A 274 20.54 12.25 5.22
CA THR A 274 21.13 13.52 4.80
C THR A 274 20.05 14.55 4.45
N HIS A 275 18.98 14.15 3.77
CA HIS A 275 17.85 15.05 3.47
C HIS A 275 17.07 15.43 4.72
N ILE A 276 16.80 14.47 5.62
CA ILE A 276 16.11 14.74 6.89
C ILE A 276 16.94 15.69 7.78
N LEU A 277 18.25 15.46 7.89
CA LEU A 277 19.14 16.28 8.71
C LEU A 277 19.36 17.67 8.13
N LYS A 278 19.34 17.81 6.79
CA LYS A 278 19.58 19.08 6.11
C LYS A 278 18.33 19.95 6.05
N ASP A 279 17.21 19.36 5.64
CA ASP A 279 15.99 20.09 5.29
C ASP A 279 14.80 19.72 6.19
N GLY A 280 14.92 18.71 7.06
CA GLY A 280 13.82 18.26 7.90
C GLY A 280 13.45 19.27 8.99
N MET A 281 12.15 19.51 9.14
CA MET A 281 11.58 20.36 10.19
C MET A 281 11.07 19.48 11.32
N ARG A 282 11.71 19.59 12.49
CA ARG A 282 11.25 18.89 13.69
C ARG A 282 9.91 19.47 14.16
N VAL A 283 8.94 18.59 14.38
CA VAL A 283 7.60 18.93 14.87
C VAL A 283 7.55 18.80 16.40
N PHE A 284 8.02 17.67 16.94
CA PHE A 284 8.18 17.39 18.37
C PHE A 284 9.33 16.41 18.67
#